data_AF-A0A6A6PZV5-F1
#
_entry.id   AF-A0A6A6PZV5-F1
#
_cell.length_a   1.000
_cell.length_b   1.000
_cell.length_c   1.000
_cell.angle_alpha   90.00
_cell.angle_beta   90.00
_cell.angle_gamma   90.00
#
_symmetry.space_group_name_H-M   'P 1'
#
loop_
_entity.id
_entity.type
_entity.pdbx_description
1 polymer ?
#
loop_
_entity_poly.entity_id
_entity_poly.type
_entity_poly.pdbx_seq_one_letter_code
_entity_poly.pdbx_strand_id
1 'polypeptide(L)'
;MAAPMLSRALRPTIAPYDPSAFICLACRRQQSSFRRQRKALRVKPDASFAPSKTETQDHIIFNPPSSAPNIYHTPAKFLPKTDPRRTLHSLATLQSSPSSLFASTTSSNPSTRTPIPPNPQFSGPQNLKPIRAPYTKKYHLTQPEIDEMRALRAADPRTWTRTKLAEKFECSPFFVSLCCGSQEAKERHERELDAIKRRWGRTKTEAREERVVRKALWGRDA
;
A
#
# COMPACT_ATOMS: atom_id res chain seq x y z
N MET A 1 -41.81 31.17 -55.35
CA MET A 1 -40.74 32.04 -55.88
C MET A 1 -39.66 31.13 -56.42
N ALA A 2 -39.62 31.01 -57.75
CA ALA A 2 -38.67 30.21 -58.50
C ALA A 2 -37.38 31.01 -58.74
N ALA A 3 -36.20 30.36 -58.68
CA ALA A 3 -35.09 30.56 -59.62
C ALA A 3 -34.00 29.48 -59.38
N PRO A 4 -33.20 29.13 -60.40
CA PRO A 4 -32.57 27.82 -60.57
C PRO A 4 -31.12 27.75 -60.05
N MET A 5 -30.73 26.58 -59.54
CA MET A 5 -29.32 26.23 -59.34
C MET A 5 -28.69 25.96 -60.72
N LEU A 6 -27.86 26.90 -61.17
CA LEU A 6 -27.08 26.82 -62.39
C LEU A 6 -26.22 25.54 -62.40
N SER A 7 -26.48 24.68 -63.37
CA SER A 7 -25.56 23.60 -63.78
C SER A 7 -24.32 24.23 -64.42
N ARG A 8 -23.29 24.47 -63.61
CA ARG A 8 -21.98 24.88 -64.14
C ARG A 8 -21.26 23.65 -64.65
N ALA A 9 -21.45 23.35 -65.93
CA ALA A 9 -20.59 22.46 -66.67
C ALA A 9 -19.15 23.00 -66.61
N LEU A 10 -18.27 22.30 -65.91
CA LEU A 10 -16.84 22.48 -66.04
C LEU A 10 -16.32 21.40 -66.98
N ARG A 11 -15.89 21.86 -68.17
CA ARG A 11 -15.15 21.06 -69.14
C ARG A 11 -14.01 20.32 -68.44
N PRO A 12 -13.74 19.05 -68.80
CA PRO A 12 -12.47 18.43 -68.44
C PRO A 12 -11.39 19.05 -69.34
N THR A 13 -10.68 20.04 -68.83
CA THR A 13 -9.36 20.37 -69.38
C THR A 13 -8.46 19.19 -69.10
N ILE A 14 -8.01 18.53 -70.16
CA ILE A 14 -7.02 17.46 -70.14
C ILE A 14 -5.72 18.08 -69.63
N ALA A 15 -5.53 18.06 -68.31
CA ALA A 15 -4.26 18.29 -67.66
C ALA A 15 -3.50 16.97 -67.61
N PRO A 16 -2.16 16.98 -67.69
CA PRO A 16 -1.37 15.76 -67.60
C PRO A 16 -1.66 15.05 -66.28
N TYR A 17 -2.07 13.79 -66.41
CA TYR A 17 -2.32 12.85 -65.33
C TYR A 17 -1.05 12.73 -64.46
N ASP A 18 -1.05 13.40 -63.31
CA ASP A 18 -0.09 13.13 -62.26
C ASP A 18 -0.64 11.95 -61.42
N PRO A 19 -0.07 10.73 -61.55
CA PRO A 19 -0.54 9.56 -60.81
C PRO A 19 -0.36 9.70 -59.29
N SER A 20 0.31 10.75 -58.81
CA SER A 20 0.57 10.97 -57.38
C SER A 20 -0.59 11.61 -56.60
N ALA A 21 -1.62 12.13 -57.28
CA ALA A 21 -2.70 12.88 -56.64
C ALA A 21 -3.96 12.06 -56.28
N PHE A 22 -3.99 10.75 -56.54
CA PHE A 22 -5.05 9.87 -56.00
C PHE A 22 -4.77 9.51 -54.54
N ILE A 23 -4.92 10.47 -53.64
CA ILE A 23 -5.06 10.16 -52.22
C ILE A 23 -6.44 9.50 -52.06
N CYS A 24 -6.45 8.17 -52.11
CA CYS A 24 -7.65 7.37 -51.89
C CYS A 24 -8.29 7.77 -50.54
N LEU A 25 -9.39 8.54 -50.59
CA LEU A 25 -10.13 8.95 -49.40
C LEU A 25 -10.77 7.75 -48.67
N ALA A 26 -10.88 6.59 -49.33
CA ALA A 26 -11.26 5.31 -48.71
C ALA A 26 -10.11 4.67 -47.90
N CYS A 27 -8.87 5.10 -48.11
CA CYS A 27 -7.72 4.75 -47.28
C CYS A 27 -7.51 5.75 -46.12
N ARG A 28 -8.56 6.44 -45.64
CA ARG A 28 -8.49 7.13 -44.35
C ARG A 28 -8.20 6.09 -43.28
N ARG A 29 -6.99 6.14 -42.70
CA ARG A 29 -6.59 5.30 -41.57
C ARG A 29 -7.47 5.65 -40.36
N GLN A 30 -8.61 4.97 -40.18
CA GLN A 30 -9.39 5.10 -38.95
C GLN A 30 -8.61 4.47 -37.79
N GLN A 31 -8.49 5.22 -36.69
CA GLN A 31 -7.83 4.79 -35.46
C GLN A 31 -8.65 3.77 -34.64
N SER A 32 -9.90 3.50 -35.06
CA SER A 32 -10.89 2.68 -34.33
C SER A 32 -10.69 1.16 -34.44
N SER A 33 -9.70 0.66 -35.20
CA SER A 33 -9.53 -0.78 -35.33
C SER A 33 -8.97 -1.41 -34.04
N PHE A 34 -9.55 -2.53 -33.60
CA PHE A 34 -9.10 -3.33 -32.47
C PHE A 34 -7.58 -3.60 -32.46
N ARG A 35 -6.98 -3.89 -33.62
CA ARG A 35 -5.53 -4.15 -33.74
C ARG A 35 -4.67 -2.94 -33.34
N ARG A 36 -5.09 -1.72 -33.65
CA ARG A 36 -4.39 -0.48 -33.27
C ARG A 36 -4.47 -0.25 -31.77
N GLN A 37 -5.66 -0.41 -31.20
CA GLN A 37 -5.86 -0.30 -29.76
C GLN A 37 -5.02 -1.33 -28.99
N ARG A 38 -5.00 -2.60 -29.43
CA ARG A 38 -4.17 -3.65 -28.82
C ARG A 38 -2.67 -3.34 -28.91
N LYS A 39 -2.21 -2.76 -30.02
CA LYS A 39 -0.81 -2.33 -30.17
C LYS A 39 -0.48 -1.16 -29.25
N ALA A 40 -1.39 -0.19 -29.13
CA ALA A 40 -1.20 0.99 -28.29
C ALA A 40 -1.17 0.64 -26.79
N LEU A 41 -2.02 -0.31 -26.36
CA LEU A 41 -2.10 -0.77 -24.97
C LEU A 41 -1.15 -1.95 -24.64
N ARG A 42 -0.20 -2.27 -25.54
CA ARG A 42 0.71 -3.41 -25.34
C ARG A 42 1.72 -3.10 -24.24
N VAL A 43 1.59 -3.78 -23.11
CA VAL A 43 2.60 -3.82 -22.05
C VAL A 43 3.65 -4.88 -22.40
N LYS A 44 4.94 -4.56 -22.21
CA LYS A 44 6.04 -5.52 -22.40
C LYS A 44 6.12 -6.44 -21.17
N PRO A 45 6.48 -7.73 -21.34
CA PRO A 45 6.77 -8.59 -20.19
C PRO A 45 8.00 -8.09 -19.45
N ASP A 46 8.18 -8.58 -18.22
CA ASP A 46 9.37 -8.30 -17.43
C ASP A 46 10.65 -8.86 -18.08
N ALA A 47 11.80 -8.23 -17.80
CA ALA A 47 13.08 -8.57 -18.43
C ALA A 47 13.53 -10.01 -18.13
N SER A 48 13.12 -10.56 -16.98
CA SER A 48 13.37 -11.96 -16.59
C SER A 48 12.79 -12.99 -17.55
N PHE A 49 11.75 -12.63 -18.32
CA PHE A 49 11.14 -13.50 -19.33
C PHE A 49 11.70 -13.28 -20.74
N ALA A 50 12.67 -12.37 -20.92
CA ALA A 50 13.37 -12.25 -22.19
C ALA A 50 14.23 -13.50 -22.41
N PRO A 51 14.39 -13.97 -23.67
CA PRO A 51 15.21 -15.14 -23.95
C PRO A 51 16.64 -14.91 -23.44
N SER A 52 17.12 -15.85 -22.62
CA SER A 52 18.50 -15.80 -22.12
C SER A 52 19.47 -15.87 -23.30
N LYS A 53 20.48 -15.01 -23.29
CA LYS A 53 21.56 -15.02 -24.30
C LYS A 53 22.77 -15.83 -23.84
N THR A 54 22.82 -16.19 -22.56
CA THR A 54 24.01 -16.69 -21.89
C THR A 54 23.91 -18.18 -21.58
N GLU A 55 22.69 -18.68 -21.41
CA GLU A 55 22.44 -20.06 -20.98
C GLU A 55 22.10 -20.94 -22.18
N THR A 56 22.76 -22.09 -22.25
CA THR A 56 22.66 -23.04 -23.37
C THR A 56 21.64 -24.16 -23.14
N GLN A 57 21.16 -24.31 -21.90
CA GLN A 57 20.23 -25.37 -21.47
C GLN A 57 19.07 -24.78 -20.64
N ASP A 58 18.03 -25.59 -20.47
CA ASP A 58 16.88 -25.26 -19.64
C ASP A 58 17.26 -25.17 -18.15
N HIS A 59 16.80 -24.12 -17.48
CA HIS A 59 17.11 -23.83 -16.08
C HIS A 59 15.91 -23.15 -15.38
N ILE A 60 15.91 -23.18 -14.04
CA ILE A 60 14.85 -22.57 -13.21
C ILE A 60 15.35 -21.20 -12.71
N ILE A 61 14.64 -20.13 -13.07
CA ILE A 61 14.93 -18.77 -12.62
C ILE A 61 14.11 -18.45 -11.37
N PHE A 62 14.75 -17.93 -10.32
CA PHE A 62 14.05 -17.35 -9.18
C PHE A 62 13.65 -15.91 -9.49
N ASN A 63 12.36 -15.67 -9.75
CA ASN A 63 11.80 -14.37 -10.10
C ASN A 63 10.77 -13.90 -9.06
N PRO A 64 11.19 -13.37 -7.91
CA PRO A 64 10.25 -12.89 -6.90
C PRO A 64 9.48 -11.68 -7.45
N PRO A 65 8.14 -11.73 -7.55
CA PRO A 65 7.36 -10.66 -8.14
C PRO A 65 7.31 -9.43 -7.23
N SER A 66 7.31 -8.24 -7.82
CA SER A 66 7.14 -6.95 -7.12
C SER A 66 5.68 -6.67 -6.74
N SER A 67 5.00 -7.65 -6.14
CA SER A 67 3.60 -7.57 -5.71
C SER A 67 3.45 -7.96 -4.26
N ALA A 68 2.36 -7.54 -3.61
CA ALA A 68 2.04 -7.99 -2.26
C ALA A 68 1.83 -9.52 -2.24
N PRO A 69 2.35 -10.23 -1.21
CA PRO A 69 2.14 -11.66 -1.08
C PRO A 69 0.67 -11.96 -0.76
N ASN A 70 0.19 -13.09 -1.28
CA ASN A 70 -1.09 -13.67 -0.90
C ASN A 70 -1.03 -14.23 0.54
N ILE A 71 -2.19 -14.34 1.20
CA ILE A 71 -2.39 -14.91 2.55
C ILE A 71 -1.82 -16.34 2.64
N TYR A 72 -1.91 -17.12 1.56
CA TYR A 72 -1.37 -18.49 1.51
C TYR A 72 0.16 -18.56 1.53
N HIS A 73 0.87 -17.46 1.29
CA HIS A 73 2.30 -17.36 1.54
C HIS A 73 2.57 -17.11 3.02
N THR A 74 2.34 -18.15 3.82
CA THR A 74 2.47 -18.11 5.28
C THR A 74 3.92 -17.90 5.69
N PRO A 75 4.27 -16.83 6.43
CA PRO A 75 5.62 -16.64 6.92
C PRO A 75 6.03 -17.72 7.93
N ALA A 76 7.32 -18.03 8.00
CA ALA A 76 7.88 -19.11 8.82
C ALA A 76 7.53 -19.05 10.33
N LYS A 77 7.13 -17.87 10.85
CA LYS A 77 6.68 -17.69 12.23
C LYS A 77 5.31 -18.31 12.51
N PHE A 78 4.46 -18.45 11.48
CA PHE A 78 3.13 -19.05 11.59
C PHE A 78 3.10 -20.53 11.17
N LEU A 79 4.21 -21.06 10.64
CA LEU A 79 4.32 -22.48 10.34
C LEU A 79 4.60 -23.29 11.62
N PRO A 80 4.01 -24.49 11.76
CA PRO A 80 4.40 -25.44 12.79
C PRO A 80 5.90 -25.76 12.72
N LYS A 81 6.51 -26.08 13.87
CA LYS A 81 7.94 -26.41 13.94
C LYS A 81 8.31 -27.65 13.12
N THR A 82 7.37 -28.57 12.91
CA THR A 82 7.52 -29.82 12.16
C THR A 82 7.40 -29.64 10.64
N ASP A 83 6.95 -28.48 10.15
CA ASP A 83 6.73 -28.26 8.72
C ASP A 83 8.08 -28.11 7.98
N PRO A 84 8.39 -28.97 6.98
CA PRO A 84 9.65 -28.91 6.25
C PRO A 84 9.83 -27.60 5.48
N ARG A 85 8.76 -26.88 5.14
CA ARG A 85 8.85 -25.58 4.43
C ARG A 85 9.59 -24.52 5.23
N ARG A 86 9.71 -24.69 6.55
CA ARG A 86 10.49 -23.80 7.42
C ARG A 86 11.97 -23.76 7.05
N THR A 87 12.54 -24.88 6.57
CA THR A 87 13.94 -24.93 6.09
C THR A 87 14.09 -24.17 4.78
N LEU A 88 13.14 -24.31 3.85
CA LEU A 88 13.13 -23.60 2.56
C LEU A 88 13.10 -22.08 2.74
N HIS A 89 12.30 -21.56 3.68
CA HIS A 89 12.30 -20.13 4.00
C HIS A 89 13.66 -19.62 4.50
N SER A 90 14.38 -20.44 5.28
CA SER A 90 15.73 -20.10 5.75
C SER A 90 16.72 -20.03 4.59
N LEU A 91 16.67 -21.01 3.67
CA LEU A 91 17.55 -21.05 2.50
C LEU A 91 17.27 -19.88 1.54
N ALA A 92 16.00 -19.60 1.25
CA ALA A 92 15.61 -18.49 0.37
C ALA A 92 16.11 -17.13 0.89
N THR A 93 16.03 -16.90 2.21
CA THR A 93 16.51 -15.65 2.83
C THR A 93 18.02 -15.46 2.67
N LEU A 94 18.79 -16.54 2.73
CA LEU A 94 20.25 -16.51 2.51
C LEU A 94 20.60 -16.20 1.05
N GLN A 95 19.85 -16.78 0.10
CA GLN A 95 20.07 -16.57 -1.32
C GLN A 95 19.61 -15.18 -1.80
N SER A 96 18.51 -14.65 -1.26
CA SER A 96 18.00 -13.31 -1.63
C SER A 96 18.78 -12.16 -0.97
N SER A 97 19.72 -12.45 -0.07
CA SER A 97 20.58 -11.42 0.49
C SER A 97 21.52 -10.88 -0.59
N PRO A 98 21.61 -9.55 -0.80
CA PRO A 98 22.48 -8.96 -1.83
C PRO A 98 23.96 -9.31 -1.63
N SER A 99 24.35 -9.81 -0.45
CA SER A 99 25.71 -10.27 -0.14
C SER A 99 26.07 -11.62 -0.78
N SER A 100 25.10 -12.48 -1.12
CA SER A 100 25.38 -13.83 -1.67
C SER A 100 25.77 -13.81 -3.15
N LEU A 101 25.32 -12.79 -3.90
CA LEU A 101 25.64 -12.59 -5.31
C LEU A 101 27.12 -12.23 -5.57
N PHE A 102 27.89 -11.91 -4.52
CA PHE A 102 29.32 -11.58 -4.61
C PHE A 102 30.26 -12.72 -4.21
N ALA A 103 29.75 -13.83 -3.66
CA ALA A 103 30.60 -14.90 -3.14
C ALA A 103 30.98 -15.98 -4.18
N SER A 104 30.41 -15.93 -5.39
CA SER A 104 30.50 -17.04 -6.37
C SER A 104 31.34 -16.74 -7.62
N THR A 105 32.33 -15.83 -7.54
CA THR A 105 33.31 -15.62 -8.62
C THR A 105 34.73 -15.73 -8.09
N THR A 106 35.17 -16.96 -7.81
CA THR A 106 36.59 -17.32 -7.90
C THR A 106 36.88 -17.79 -9.32
N SER A 107 37.03 -16.85 -10.25
CA SER A 107 37.70 -17.09 -11.52
C SER A 107 38.49 -15.83 -11.88
N SER A 108 39.80 -16.01 -11.90
CA SER A 108 40.87 -15.06 -12.14
C SER A 108 40.66 -14.15 -13.37
N ASN A 109 40.58 -12.83 -13.16
CA ASN A 109 41.17 -11.84 -14.06
C ASN A 109 41.24 -10.45 -13.39
N PRO A 110 42.41 -9.79 -13.32
CA PRO A 110 42.53 -8.46 -12.73
C PRO A 110 42.43 -7.41 -13.85
N SER A 111 41.26 -6.80 -14.04
CA SER A 111 41.15 -5.60 -14.86
C SER A 111 40.01 -4.72 -14.35
N THR A 112 40.42 -3.74 -13.54
CA THR A 112 39.83 -2.41 -13.37
C THR A 112 38.30 -2.35 -13.40
N ARG A 113 37.67 -2.73 -12.29
CA ARG A 113 36.36 -2.20 -11.91
C ARG A 113 36.54 -1.37 -10.65
N THR A 114 36.36 -0.06 -10.80
CA THR A 114 36.24 0.87 -9.68
C THR A 114 35.22 0.32 -8.69
N PRO A 115 35.57 0.14 -7.40
CA PRO A 115 34.61 -0.28 -6.40
C PRO A 115 33.66 0.90 -6.19
N ILE A 116 32.43 0.77 -6.69
CA ILE A 116 31.31 1.51 -6.14
C ILE A 116 31.34 1.19 -4.64
N PRO A 117 31.45 2.18 -3.74
CA PRO A 117 31.53 1.89 -2.32
C PRO A 117 30.30 1.05 -1.97
N PRO A 118 30.46 -0.10 -1.28
CA PRO A 118 29.32 -0.84 -0.79
C PRO A 118 28.54 0.15 0.07
N ASN A 119 27.32 0.50 -0.36
CA ASN A 119 26.44 1.28 0.47
C ASN A 119 26.33 0.51 1.79
N PRO A 120 26.85 1.01 2.93
CA PRO A 120 27.02 0.22 4.16
C PRO A 120 25.69 -0.09 4.86
N GLN A 121 24.56 0.03 4.15
CA GLN A 121 23.21 -0.14 4.66
C GLN A 121 22.72 -1.58 4.66
N PHE A 122 23.48 -2.56 4.14
CA PHE A 122 22.98 -3.93 3.95
C PHE A 122 23.92 -5.04 4.44
N SER A 123 24.59 -4.82 5.59
CA SER A 123 25.30 -5.87 6.32
C SER A 123 24.94 -5.78 7.81
N GLY A 124 24.08 -6.69 8.26
CA GLY A 124 23.54 -6.75 9.63
C GLY A 124 22.03 -6.94 9.63
N PRO A 125 21.40 -7.45 10.72
CA PRO A 125 19.96 -7.34 10.86
C PRO A 125 19.62 -5.87 10.66
N GLN A 126 18.89 -5.58 9.59
CA GLN A 126 18.47 -4.24 9.23
C GLN A 126 18.07 -3.53 10.53
N ASN A 127 18.80 -2.47 10.90
CA ASN A 127 18.47 -1.62 12.03
C ASN A 127 17.26 -0.79 11.62
N LEU A 128 16.14 -1.50 11.36
CA LEU A 128 14.87 -0.95 10.97
C LEU A 128 14.45 -0.10 12.14
N LYS A 129 14.47 1.22 11.94
CA LYS A 129 13.94 2.15 12.92
C LYS A 129 12.52 1.69 13.24
N PRO A 130 12.22 1.32 14.49
CA PRO A 130 10.87 0.95 14.86
C PRO A 130 9.93 2.10 14.49
N ILE A 131 8.84 1.81 13.77
CA ILE A 131 7.83 2.82 13.41
C ILE A 131 7.30 3.52 14.68
N ARG A 132 7.32 2.82 15.81
CA ARG A 132 7.03 3.34 17.15
C ARG A 132 8.11 2.87 18.11
N ALA A 133 8.49 3.72 19.06
CA ALA A 133 9.38 3.33 20.14
C ALA A 133 8.81 2.11 20.90
N PRO A 134 9.65 1.14 21.30
CA PRO A 134 9.20 -0.03 22.05
C PRO A 134 8.55 0.43 23.37
N TYR A 135 7.29 0.04 23.57
CA TYR A 135 6.54 0.37 24.78
C TYR A 135 6.70 -0.76 25.82
N THR A 136 7.24 -0.42 26.99
CA THR A 136 7.33 -1.34 28.13
C THR A 136 6.09 -1.19 29.02
N LYS A 137 5.42 -2.31 29.32
CA LYS A 137 4.26 -2.33 30.20
C LYS A 137 4.73 -2.23 31.66
N LYS A 138 4.17 -1.28 32.42
CA LYS A 138 4.43 -1.11 33.85
C LYS A 138 3.29 -1.73 34.66
N TYR A 139 3.64 -2.53 35.67
CA TYR A 139 2.70 -3.25 36.55
C TYR A 139 3.01 -2.96 38.02
N HIS A 140 3.13 -1.67 38.36
CA HIS A 140 3.53 -1.21 39.69
C HIS A 140 2.36 -0.96 40.64
N LEU A 141 1.12 -0.88 40.13
CA LEU A 141 -0.05 -0.56 40.94
C LEU A 141 -0.53 -1.74 41.78
N THR A 142 -0.80 -1.47 43.05
CA THR A 142 -1.33 -2.43 44.02
C THR A 142 -2.85 -2.32 44.15
N GLN A 143 -3.49 -3.35 44.71
CA GLN A 143 -4.94 -3.37 44.94
C GLN A 143 -5.47 -2.17 45.77
N PRO A 144 -4.84 -1.75 46.89
CA PRO A 144 -5.33 -0.60 47.65
C PRO A 144 -5.29 0.70 46.84
N GLU A 145 -4.26 0.92 46.03
CA GLU A 145 -4.15 2.10 45.15
C GLU A 145 -5.26 2.12 44.10
N ILE A 146 -5.66 0.94 43.59
CA ILE A 146 -6.78 0.82 42.65
C ILE A 146 -8.11 1.16 43.34
N ASP A 147 -8.29 0.74 44.59
CA ASP A 147 -9.51 1.05 45.36
C ASP A 147 -9.58 2.54 45.73
N GLU A 148 -8.45 3.17 46.07
CA GLU A 148 -8.35 4.63 46.23
C GLU A 148 -8.69 5.35 44.92
N MET A 149 -8.15 4.90 43.79
CA MET A 149 -8.46 5.46 42.47
C MET A 149 -9.97 5.38 42.17
N ARG A 150 -10.63 4.28 42.56
CA ARG A 150 -12.08 4.11 42.42
C ARG A 150 -12.84 5.06 43.34
N ALA A 151 -12.42 5.17 44.60
CA ALA A 151 -13.04 6.06 45.58
C ALA A 151 -12.96 7.54 45.14
N LEU A 152 -11.78 8.01 44.71
CA LEU A 152 -11.58 9.38 44.23
C LEU A 152 -12.48 9.72 43.04
N ARG A 153 -12.66 8.77 42.12
CA ARG A 153 -13.49 8.98 40.94
C ARG A 153 -14.98 8.87 41.22
N ALA A 154 -15.38 8.05 42.20
CA ALA A 154 -16.76 7.96 42.66
C ALA A 154 -17.18 9.25 43.41
N ALA A 155 -16.26 9.85 44.18
CA ALA A 155 -16.50 11.10 44.87
C ALA A 155 -16.71 12.26 43.90
N ASP A 156 -15.71 12.59 43.07
CA ASP A 156 -15.76 13.76 42.18
C ASP A 156 -15.25 13.45 40.76
N PRO A 157 -16.12 12.98 39.85
CA PRO A 157 -15.72 12.65 38.47
C PRO A 157 -15.20 13.85 37.65
N ARG A 158 -15.57 15.09 38.02
CA ARG A 158 -15.15 16.32 37.33
C ARG A 158 -13.75 16.74 37.74
N THR A 159 -13.42 16.62 39.02
CA THR A 159 -12.11 17.01 39.55
C THR A 159 -11.08 15.92 39.29
N TRP A 160 -11.45 14.65 39.54
CA TRP A 160 -10.61 13.47 39.34
C TRP A 160 -10.85 12.86 37.96
N THR A 161 -10.39 13.58 36.93
CA THR A 161 -10.44 13.12 35.53
C THR A 161 -9.47 11.96 35.31
N ARG A 162 -9.66 11.22 34.21
CA ARG A 162 -8.80 10.06 33.87
C ARG A 162 -7.34 10.46 33.74
N THR A 163 -7.09 11.64 33.18
CA THR A 163 -5.73 12.20 33.01
C THR A 163 -5.09 12.50 34.36
N LYS A 164 -5.80 13.15 35.28
CA LYS A 164 -5.26 13.45 36.61
C LYS A 164 -4.98 12.22 37.45
N LEU A 165 -5.85 11.21 37.38
CA LEU A 165 -5.60 9.93 38.07
C LEU A 165 -4.42 9.18 37.44
N ALA A 166 -4.30 9.22 36.12
CA ALA A 166 -3.16 8.64 35.41
C ALA A 166 -1.83 9.29 35.81
N GLU A 167 -1.81 10.61 35.98
CA GLU A 167 -0.65 11.36 36.49
C GLU A 167 -0.36 11.00 37.95
N LYS A 168 -1.38 10.97 38.82
CA LYS A 168 -1.21 10.67 40.26
C LYS A 168 -0.65 9.28 40.52
N PHE A 169 -1.13 8.28 39.77
CA PHE A 169 -0.74 6.87 39.93
C PHE A 169 0.29 6.41 38.89
N GLU A 170 0.85 7.33 38.10
CA GLU A 170 1.79 7.06 37.00
C GLU A 170 1.39 5.89 36.08
N CYS A 171 0.10 5.81 35.75
CA CYS A 171 -0.46 4.73 34.96
C CYS A 171 -1.09 5.24 33.66
N SER A 172 -1.49 4.32 32.77
CA SER A 172 -2.12 4.72 31.51
C SER A 172 -3.53 5.28 31.77
N PRO A 173 -3.96 6.40 31.14
CA PRO A 173 -5.34 6.89 31.24
C PRO A 173 -6.36 5.89 30.67
N PHE A 174 -5.91 4.92 29.89
CA PHE A 174 -6.71 3.77 29.48
C PHE A 174 -6.95 2.79 30.64
N PHE A 175 -5.91 2.49 31.43
CA PHE A 175 -6.03 1.64 32.62
C PHE A 175 -7.01 2.23 33.64
N VAL A 176 -6.93 3.53 33.90
CA VAL A 176 -7.91 4.25 34.75
C VAL A 176 -9.34 4.07 34.25
N SER A 177 -9.54 4.09 32.93
CA SER A 177 -10.87 3.88 32.31
C SER A 177 -11.44 2.50 32.57
N LEU A 178 -10.57 1.50 32.68
CA LEU A 178 -10.94 0.11 32.89
C LEU A 178 -11.35 -0.11 34.36
N CYS A 179 -10.59 0.46 35.30
CA CYS A 179 -10.83 0.28 36.73
C CYS A 179 -12.01 1.12 37.26
N CYS A 180 -12.18 2.33 36.72
CA CYS A 180 -13.07 3.34 37.30
C CYS A 180 -13.93 3.99 36.21
N GLY A 181 -14.94 3.27 35.71
CA GLY A 181 -15.97 3.85 34.85
C GLY A 181 -16.92 4.76 35.63
N SER A 182 -17.40 5.86 35.02
CA SER A 182 -18.48 6.69 35.58
C SER A 182 -19.56 6.84 34.53
N GLN A 183 -20.77 6.37 34.85
CA GLN A 183 -21.91 6.40 33.94
C GLN A 183 -22.44 7.82 33.75
N GLU A 184 -22.57 8.60 34.83
CA GLU A 184 -23.03 9.99 34.75
C GLU A 184 -22.11 10.87 33.89
N ALA A 185 -20.80 10.71 34.04
CA ALA A 185 -19.83 11.46 33.23
C ALA A 185 -19.89 11.06 31.76
N LYS A 186 -20.14 9.78 31.47
CA LYS A 186 -20.32 9.26 30.12
C LYS A 186 -21.58 9.85 29.46
N GLU A 187 -22.72 9.80 30.14
CA GLU A 187 -23.98 10.33 29.62
C GLU A 187 -23.92 11.84 29.36
N ARG A 188 -23.29 12.61 30.26
CA ARG A 188 -23.07 14.05 30.04
C ARG A 188 -22.24 14.30 28.77
N HIS A 189 -21.15 13.55 28.60
CA HIS A 189 -20.31 13.66 27.42
C HIS A 189 -21.05 13.26 26.14
N GLU A 190 -21.88 12.22 26.18
CA GLU A 190 -22.73 11.82 25.04
C GLU A 190 -23.71 12.92 24.66
N ARG A 191 -24.36 13.57 25.64
CA ARG A 191 -25.25 14.73 25.40
C ARG A 191 -24.51 15.89 24.75
N GLU A 192 -23.29 16.20 25.20
CA GLU A 192 -22.44 17.23 24.59
C GLU A 192 -22.05 16.87 23.15
N LEU A 193 -21.63 15.62 22.91
CA LEU A 193 -21.30 15.13 21.57
C LEU A 193 -22.51 15.20 20.64
N ASP A 194 -23.70 14.89 21.12
CA ASP A 194 -24.92 14.97 20.31
C ASP A 194 -25.30 16.42 20.02
N ALA A 195 -25.12 17.35 20.98
CA ALA A 195 -25.26 18.78 20.71
C ALA A 195 -24.25 19.27 19.65
N ILE A 196 -23.02 18.77 19.67
CA ILE A 196 -22.01 19.07 18.65
C ILE A 196 -22.39 18.47 17.29
N LYS A 197 -22.87 17.22 17.25
CA LYS A 197 -23.32 16.56 16.02
C LYS A 197 -24.52 17.27 15.40
N ARG A 198 -25.47 17.74 16.20
CA ARG A 198 -26.63 18.54 15.72
C ARG A 198 -26.20 19.82 15.00
N ARG A 199 -25.04 20.38 15.34
CA ARG A 199 -24.48 21.57 14.67
C ARG A 199 -23.75 21.25 13.37
N TRP A 200 -23.60 19.99 12.99
CA TRP A 200 -22.92 19.63 11.73
C TRP A 200 -23.82 19.95 10.53
N GLY A 201 -23.27 20.64 9.54
CA GLY A 201 -23.90 20.80 8.23
C GLY A 201 -23.83 19.51 7.40
N ARG A 202 -24.64 19.45 6.34
CA ARG A 202 -24.82 18.28 5.47
C ARG A 202 -23.51 17.60 5.04
N THR A 203 -22.59 18.36 4.43
CA THR A 203 -21.32 17.82 3.90
C THR A 203 -20.46 17.18 4.98
N LYS A 204 -20.46 17.73 6.20
CA LYS A 204 -19.68 17.19 7.31
C LYS A 204 -20.29 15.88 7.82
N THR A 205 -21.61 15.80 7.87
CA THR A 205 -22.32 14.58 8.27
C THR A 205 -22.06 13.45 7.27
N GLU A 206 -22.25 13.70 5.97
CA GLU A 206 -21.99 12.72 4.89
C GLU A 206 -20.53 12.22 4.94
N ALA A 207 -19.55 13.13 5.05
CA ALA A 207 -18.14 12.75 5.14
C ALA A 207 -17.80 11.91 6.40
N ARG A 208 -18.52 12.11 7.51
CA ARG A 208 -18.34 11.31 8.74
C ARG A 208 -18.96 9.93 8.61
N GLU A 209 -20.12 9.82 7.98
CA GLU A 209 -20.77 8.56 7.66
C GLU A 209 -19.89 7.71 6.73
N GLU A 210 -19.37 8.30 5.65
CA GLU A 210 -18.43 7.62 4.74
C GLU A 210 -17.17 7.13 5.46
N ARG A 211 -16.65 7.92 6.41
CA ARG A 211 -15.50 7.48 7.23
C ARG A 211 -15.84 6.28 8.08
N VAL A 212 -17.05 6.20 8.64
CA VAL A 212 -17.52 5.04 9.41
C VAL A 212 -17.64 3.82 8.49
N VAL A 213 -18.22 3.98 7.30
CA VAL A 213 -18.33 2.91 6.30
C VAL A 213 -16.94 2.40 5.90
N ARG A 214 -16.01 3.30 5.58
CA ARG A 214 -14.63 2.94 5.22
C ARG A 214 -13.92 2.20 6.35
N LYS A 215 -14.07 2.66 7.59
CA LYS A 215 -13.49 1.99 8.77
C LYS A 215 -14.11 0.62 9.01
N ALA A 216 -15.41 0.47 8.79
CA ALA A 216 -16.09 -0.82 8.89
C ALA A 216 -15.63 -1.79 7.78
N LEU A 217 -15.32 -1.27 6.59
CA LEU A 217 -14.81 -2.06 5.47
C LEU A 217 -13.38 -2.55 5.70
N TRP A 218 -12.52 -1.78 6.38
CA TRP A 218 -11.12 -2.18 6.63
C TRP A 218 -10.94 -3.53 7.33
N GLY A 219 -11.92 -3.99 8.11
CA GLY A 219 -11.87 -5.28 8.81
C GLY A 219 -12.62 -6.41 8.11
N ARG A 220 -13.21 -6.15 6.94
CA ARG A 220 -13.87 -7.15 6.10
C ARG A 220 -12.96 -7.37 4.91
N ASP A 221 -12.15 -8.42 4.96
CA ASP A 221 -11.16 -8.75 3.92
C ASP A 221 -11.75 -8.51 2.51
N ALA A 222 -11.22 -7.51 1.82
CA ALA A 222 -11.49 -7.15 0.43
C ALA A 222 -10.16 -7.10 -0.32
#